data_AF-A0A538EP08-F1
#
_entry.id   AF-A0A538EP08-F1
#
_cell.length_a   1.000
_cell.length_b   1.000
_cell.length_c   1.000
_cell.angle_alpha   90.00
_cell.angle_beta   90.00
_cell.angle_gamma   90.00
#
_symmetry.space_group_name_H-M   'P 1'
#
loop_
_entity.id
_entity.type
_entity.pdbx_description
1 polymer ?
#
loop_
_entity_poly.entity_id
_entity_poly.type
_entity_poly.pdbx_seq_one_letter_code
_entity_poly.pdbx_strand_id
1 'polypeptide(L)'
;MLLGRLRIRAKLAILVTIPLLAVVGLTVPVVLERVAQAGRAADTARAVRIAGQVGALVQDLQQERLLAVGSLFRLVDPARLRAQVDTVTEHVADLQASLAGSGSAGSPSAGSASGGSAEVARAVDGIRGLVDLRAGALAGTAPVDRLVPAYGAVITRVIDALRLEQVVDVRTTEGRQVVALDAALRTDEGISAGSGYLLIAVATKDPRALVPYLTNLAVLQATAARFTTFATAAQTALYTKVQNELNARLGKDFAVTADTDPTPVIARLTPQVALAGLESMIGVGRVVEQKIVSDVTAEVNRKQRSALATAYLVGGLAVLVLLGVVLLCVAVARAVARPLSRLTRSADRVARAAETELVRVADDESEASAPVHLEPVNVRARDEIGDLARAFERVQGTATRLVERQVLSRRNVAQMFGHVGRRTQNLVGRQIALIDRLERDESDPDRLEYLYRLDHVSSRLRRNAGSLVVLSGATGANEQHEPMALADVVRLALAEIEDFVRVDVEVPDGITLVPNVVNDI
;
A
#
# COMPACT_ATOMS: atom_id res chain seq x y z
N MET A 1 -4.40 -22.50 -19.04
CA MET A 1 -3.21 -22.68 -19.92
C MET A 1 -2.23 -21.48 -19.98
N LEU A 2 -2.51 -20.31 -19.39
CA LEU A 2 -1.60 -19.14 -19.45
C LEU A 2 -0.39 -19.18 -18.48
N LEU A 3 -0.47 -19.89 -17.36
CA LEU A 3 0.58 -19.91 -16.33
C LEU A 3 1.85 -20.66 -16.74
N GLY A 4 1.78 -21.59 -17.71
CA GLY A 4 2.89 -22.49 -18.05
C GLY A 4 4.14 -21.77 -18.59
N ARG A 5 3.97 -20.69 -19.37
CA ARG A 5 5.04 -19.96 -20.08
C ARG A 5 5.78 -18.92 -19.22
N LEU A 6 5.30 -18.65 -18.01
CA LEU A 6 5.88 -17.62 -17.14
C LEU A 6 7.15 -18.14 -16.45
N ARG A 7 8.17 -17.28 -16.37
CA ARG A 7 9.35 -17.50 -15.52
C ARG A 7 8.91 -17.72 -14.07
N ILE A 8 9.64 -18.53 -13.30
CA ILE A 8 9.32 -18.88 -11.91
C ILE A 8 9.02 -17.63 -11.04
N ARG A 9 9.74 -16.53 -11.27
CA ARG A 9 9.51 -15.24 -10.58
C ARG A 9 8.12 -14.66 -10.82
N ALA A 10 7.60 -14.77 -12.04
CA ALA A 10 6.27 -14.27 -12.38
C ALA A 10 5.16 -15.17 -11.82
N LYS A 11 5.38 -16.50 -11.79
CA LYS A 11 4.46 -17.44 -11.12
C LYS A 11 4.34 -17.15 -9.62
N LEU A 12 5.48 -16.93 -8.96
CA LEU A 12 5.52 -16.54 -7.54
C LEU A 12 4.85 -15.19 -7.30
N ALA A 13 5.11 -14.19 -8.15
CA ALA A 13 4.46 -12.89 -8.04
C ALA A 13 2.93 -13.02 -8.12
N ILE A 14 2.40 -13.74 -9.11
CA ILE A 14 0.95 -13.95 -9.28
C ILE A 14 0.34 -14.68 -8.07
N LEU A 15 1.00 -15.74 -7.59
CA LEU A 15 0.54 -16.52 -6.43
C LEU A 15 0.36 -15.66 -5.18
N VAL A 16 1.21 -14.64 -5.03
CA VAL A 16 1.30 -13.79 -3.85
C VAL A 16 0.39 -12.58 -3.96
N THR A 17 0.21 -12.07 -5.17
CA THR A 17 -0.63 -10.90 -5.43
C THR A 17 -2.07 -11.14 -4.99
N ILE A 18 -2.59 -12.38 -5.14
CA ILE A 18 -3.97 -12.73 -4.77
C ILE A 18 -4.20 -12.62 -3.25
N PRO A 19 -3.44 -13.31 -2.37
CA PRO A 19 -3.54 -13.10 -0.93
C PRO A 19 -3.30 -11.65 -0.50
N LEU A 20 -2.36 -10.97 -1.15
CA LEU A 20 -2.05 -9.57 -0.85
C LEU A 20 -3.26 -8.66 -1.11
N LEU A 21 -3.89 -8.82 -2.28
CA LEU A 21 -5.11 -8.10 -2.64
C LEU A 21 -6.27 -8.45 -1.71
N ALA A 22 -6.41 -9.71 -1.28
CA ALA A 22 -7.44 -10.10 -0.33
C ALA A 22 -7.26 -9.42 1.04
N VAL A 23 -6.03 -9.38 1.57
CA VAL A 23 -5.71 -8.68 2.83
C VAL A 23 -6.01 -7.19 2.71
N VAL A 24 -5.57 -6.55 1.63
CA VAL A 24 -5.82 -5.12 1.38
C VAL A 24 -7.33 -4.86 1.25
N GLY A 25 -8.03 -5.67 0.46
CA GLY A 25 -9.47 -5.55 0.22
C GLY A 25 -10.32 -5.72 1.48
N LEU A 26 -9.90 -6.55 2.43
CA LEU A 26 -10.59 -6.71 3.71
C LEU A 26 -10.20 -5.65 4.75
N THR A 27 -8.93 -5.26 4.78
CA THR A 27 -8.40 -4.36 5.83
C THR A 27 -8.77 -2.90 5.57
N VAL A 28 -8.66 -2.44 4.32
CA VAL A 28 -8.86 -1.03 3.96
C VAL A 28 -10.26 -0.54 4.35
N PRO A 29 -11.36 -1.23 4.02
CA PRO A 29 -12.70 -0.80 4.43
C PRO A 29 -12.87 -0.71 5.95
N VAL A 30 -12.28 -1.66 6.70
CA VAL A 30 -12.33 -1.65 8.16
C VAL A 30 -11.60 -0.45 8.73
N VAL A 31 -10.39 -0.15 8.24
CA VAL A 31 -9.61 1.01 8.68
C VAL A 31 -10.32 2.31 8.32
N LEU A 32 -10.86 2.43 7.11
CA LEU A 32 -11.62 3.61 6.67
C LEU A 32 -12.85 3.83 7.54
N GLU A 33 -13.62 2.79 7.85
CA GLU A 33 -14.79 2.88 8.73
C GLU A 33 -14.39 3.30 10.15
N ARG A 34 -13.28 2.78 10.68
CA ARG A 34 -12.78 3.18 12.01
C ARG A 34 -12.29 4.63 12.05
N VAL A 35 -11.63 5.10 11.00
CA VAL A 35 -11.23 6.51 10.86
C VAL A 35 -12.46 7.40 10.72
N ALA A 36 -13.48 6.98 9.95
CA ALA A 36 -14.74 7.71 9.83
C ALA A 36 -15.52 7.77 11.15
N GLN A 37 -15.51 6.69 11.96
CA GLN A 37 -16.07 6.68 13.31
C GLN A 37 -15.33 7.66 14.24
N ALA A 38 -14.00 7.69 14.16
CA ALA A 38 -13.19 8.66 14.92
C ALA A 38 -13.46 10.11 14.49
N GLY A 39 -13.68 10.35 13.19
CA GLY A 39 -14.07 11.66 12.66
C GLY A 39 -15.44 12.11 13.19
N ARG A 40 -16.46 11.26 13.09
CA ARG A 40 -17.80 11.53 13.65
C ARG A 40 -17.74 11.84 15.15
N ALA A 41 -16.95 11.09 15.91
CA ALA A 41 -16.73 11.38 17.32
C ALA A 41 -16.09 12.78 17.52
N ALA A 42 -15.06 13.13 16.76
CA ALA A 42 -14.44 14.46 16.85
C ALA A 42 -15.43 15.61 16.56
N ASP A 43 -16.32 15.42 15.59
CA ASP A 43 -17.35 16.40 15.23
C ASP A 43 -18.38 16.56 16.35
N THR A 44 -18.87 15.46 16.93
CA THR A 44 -19.76 15.50 18.11
C THR A 44 -19.10 16.21 19.30
N ALA A 45 -17.83 15.91 19.59
CA ALA A 45 -17.09 16.58 20.67
C ALA A 45 -16.93 18.09 20.42
N ARG A 46 -16.76 18.50 19.16
CA ARG A 46 -16.72 19.91 18.78
C ARG A 46 -18.08 20.59 18.97
N ALA A 47 -19.17 19.98 18.50
CA ALA A 47 -20.52 20.50 18.65
C ALA A 47 -20.89 20.68 20.13
N VAL A 48 -20.58 19.69 20.98
CA VAL A 48 -20.82 19.73 22.43
C VAL A 48 -19.99 20.81 23.13
N ARG A 49 -18.75 21.02 22.69
CA ARG A 49 -17.90 22.10 23.24
C ARG A 49 -18.47 23.47 22.92
N ILE A 50 -18.88 23.70 21.67
CA ILE A 50 -19.53 24.94 21.25
C ILE A 50 -20.84 25.14 22.03
N ALA A 51 -21.65 24.09 22.18
CA ALA A 51 -22.86 24.13 22.99
C ALA A 51 -22.58 24.50 24.45
N GLY A 52 -21.49 24.01 25.04
CA GLY A 52 -21.09 24.40 26.39
C GLY A 52 -20.71 25.89 26.50
N GLN A 53 -20.01 26.43 25.50
CA GLN A 53 -19.69 27.88 25.45
C GLN A 53 -20.94 28.74 25.23
N VAL A 54 -21.83 28.29 24.34
CA VAL A 54 -23.12 28.94 24.08
C VAL A 54 -24.02 28.89 25.30
N GLY A 55 -24.06 27.76 26.03
CA GLY A 55 -24.83 27.62 27.27
C GLY A 55 -24.40 28.64 28.34
N ALA A 56 -23.10 28.88 28.47
CA ALA A 56 -22.60 29.92 29.38
C ALA A 56 -23.11 31.33 28.98
N LEU A 57 -23.01 31.68 27.70
CA LEU A 57 -23.54 32.97 27.18
C LEU A 57 -25.06 33.07 27.33
N VAL A 58 -25.79 31.99 27.06
CA VAL A 58 -27.24 31.90 27.24
C VAL A 58 -27.60 32.19 28.70
N GLN A 59 -26.88 31.61 29.66
CA GLN A 59 -27.10 31.88 31.09
C GLN A 59 -26.82 33.32 31.48
N ASP A 60 -25.80 33.96 30.90
CA ASP A 60 -25.53 35.36 31.18
C ASP A 60 -26.61 36.28 30.61
N LEU A 61 -27.17 35.95 29.44
CA LEU A 61 -28.36 36.63 28.89
C LEU A 61 -29.61 36.39 29.73
N GLN A 62 -29.80 35.19 30.26
CA GLN A 62 -30.89 34.85 31.16
C GLN A 62 -30.81 35.64 32.47
N GLN A 63 -29.60 35.79 33.03
CA GLN A 63 -29.36 36.61 34.20
C GLN A 63 -29.54 38.10 33.88
N GLU A 64 -29.05 38.57 32.73
CA GLU A 64 -29.27 39.94 32.25
C GLU A 64 -30.76 40.26 32.13
N ARG A 65 -31.55 39.34 31.54
CA ARG A 65 -33.02 39.46 31.46
C ARG A 65 -33.64 39.63 32.84
N LEU A 66 -33.30 38.77 33.80
CA LEU A 66 -33.87 38.82 35.15
C LEU A 66 -33.51 40.14 35.86
N LEU A 67 -32.26 40.59 35.73
CA LEU A 67 -31.81 41.87 36.29
C LEU A 67 -32.49 43.07 35.59
N ALA A 68 -32.73 42.99 34.29
CA ALA A 68 -33.47 44.00 33.54
C ALA A 68 -34.93 44.12 34.02
N VAL A 69 -35.60 42.98 34.27
CA VAL A 69 -36.94 42.97 34.92
C VAL A 69 -36.84 43.61 36.31
N GLY A 70 -35.86 43.19 37.12
CA GLY A 70 -35.67 43.72 38.47
C GLY A 70 -35.41 45.24 38.50
N SER A 71 -34.69 45.76 37.51
CA SER A 71 -34.38 47.19 37.40
C SER A 71 -35.63 48.04 37.14
N LEU A 72 -36.58 47.55 36.31
CA LEU A 72 -37.87 48.22 36.06
C LEU A 72 -38.69 48.46 37.35
N PHE A 73 -38.59 47.52 38.30
CA PHE A 73 -39.27 47.61 39.59
C PHE A 73 -38.39 48.17 40.72
N ARG A 74 -37.22 48.75 40.38
CA ARG A 74 -36.23 49.29 41.33
C ARG A 74 -35.77 48.27 42.38
N LEU A 75 -35.75 46.99 42.03
CA LEU A 75 -35.25 45.90 42.86
C LEU A 75 -33.74 45.67 42.70
N VAL A 76 -33.18 46.19 41.61
CA VAL A 76 -31.77 46.02 41.21
C VAL A 76 -31.16 47.39 40.95
N ASP A 77 -29.95 47.61 41.47
CA ASP A 77 -29.13 48.78 41.16
C ASP A 77 -28.80 48.80 39.65
N PRO A 78 -29.05 49.90 38.91
CA PRO A 78 -28.67 50.03 37.51
C PRO A 78 -27.18 49.73 37.24
N ALA A 79 -26.28 49.95 38.20
CA ALA A 79 -24.87 49.58 38.07
C ALA A 79 -24.67 48.06 37.93
N ARG A 80 -25.48 47.26 38.64
CA ARG A 80 -25.42 45.80 38.57
C ARG A 80 -25.93 45.27 37.23
N LEU A 81 -27.00 45.85 36.68
CA LEU A 81 -27.48 45.52 35.34
C LEU A 81 -26.44 45.90 34.28
N ARG A 82 -25.82 47.08 34.39
CA ARG A 82 -24.74 47.51 33.48
C ARG A 82 -23.56 46.55 33.51
N ALA A 83 -23.09 46.16 34.69
CA ALA A 83 -22.03 45.16 34.81
C ALA A 83 -22.39 43.83 34.14
N GLN A 84 -23.64 43.36 34.25
CA GLN A 84 -24.08 42.15 33.56
C GLN A 84 -24.10 42.32 32.03
N VAL A 85 -24.54 43.48 31.53
CA VAL A 85 -24.49 43.80 30.08
C VAL A 85 -23.05 43.79 29.57
N ASP A 86 -22.10 44.31 30.36
CA ASP A 86 -20.68 44.30 30.03
C ASP A 86 -20.14 42.86 29.97
N THR A 87 -20.46 42.01 30.96
CA THR A 87 -20.13 40.56 30.95
C THR A 87 -20.66 39.86 29.70
N VAL A 88 -21.91 40.09 29.33
CA VAL A 88 -22.49 39.49 28.11
C VAL A 88 -21.77 40.00 26.87
N THR A 89 -21.39 41.27 26.82
CA THR A 89 -20.68 41.86 25.68
C THR A 89 -19.28 41.26 25.52
N GLU A 90 -18.56 41.05 26.62
CA GLU A 90 -17.26 40.38 26.65
C GLU A 90 -17.38 38.92 26.18
N HIS A 91 -18.32 38.14 26.75
CA HIS A 91 -18.54 36.76 26.33
C HIS A 91 -18.99 36.60 24.88
N VAL A 92 -19.77 37.56 24.34
CA VAL A 92 -20.10 37.60 22.91
C VAL A 92 -18.84 37.76 22.06
N ALA A 93 -17.95 38.68 22.43
CA ALA A 93 -16.70 38.92 21.69
C ALA A 93 -15.77 37.70 21.74
N ASP A 94 -15.60 37.10 22.92
CA ASP A 94 -14.77 35.89 23.11
C ASP A 94 -15.32 34.71 22.31
N LEU A 95 -16.63 34.49 22.34
CA LEU A 95 -17.27 33.43 21.58
C LEU A 95 -17.09 33.66 20.07
N GLN A 96 -17.31 34.88 19.57
CA GLN A 96 -17.07 35.22 18.16
C GLN A 96 -15.61 34.97 17.75
N ALA A 97 -14.64 35.35 18.57
CA ALA A 97 -13.21 35.11 18.31
C ALA A 97 -12.88 33.61 18.28
N SER A 98 -13.44 32.82 19.21
CA SER A 98 -13.22 31.37 19.27
C SER A 98 -13.80 30.63 18.05
N LEU A 99 -14.95 31.09 17.54
CA LEU A 99 -15.60 30.54 16.34
C LEU A 99 -14.82 30.90 15.08
N ALA A 100 -14.26 32.12 15.00
CA ALA A 100 -13.41 32.55 13.88
C ALA A 100 -12.09 31.76 13.82
N GLY A 101 -11.40 31.59 14.96
CA GLY A 101 -10.15 30.83 15.04
C GLY A 101 -10.32 29.33 14.74
N SER A 102 -11.53 28.79 14.97
CA SER A 102 -11.86 27.40 14.63
C SER A 102 -11.99 27.16 13.12
N GLY A 103 -12.22 28.21 12.33
CA GLY A 103 -12.36 28.14 10.86
C GLY A 103 -11.05 28.16 10.08
N SER A 104 -9.95 28.64 10.68
CA SER A 104 -8.66 28.79 9.98
C SER A 104 -7.69 27.60 10.15
N ALA A 105 -7.99 26.63 11.02
CA ALA A 105 -7.06 25.57 11.43
C ALA A 105 -7.42 24.14 10.95
N GLY A 106 -8.39 23.97 10.03
CA GLY A 106 -8.89 22.64 9.62
C GLY A 106 -8.87 22.39 8.12
N SER A 107 -8.30 21.25 7.73
CA SER A 107 -8.21 20.69 6.37
C SER A 107 -9.52 20.77 5.55
N PRO A 108 -9.49 20.86 4.19
CA PRO A 108 -10.66 21.01 3.32
C PRO A 108 -11.69 19.86 3.30
N SER A 109 -11.57 18.84 4.16
CA SER A 109 -12.46 17.68 4.14
C SER A 109 -13.66 17.88 5.06
N ALA A 110 -14.85 17.84 4.45
CA ALA A 110 -16.21 17.77 5.02
C ALA A 110 -16.95 19.12 5.19
N GLY A 111 -17.60 19.55 4.12
CA GLY A 111 -18.45 20.75 4.00
C GLY A 111 -19.75 20.79 4.82
N SER A 112 -19.87 20.01 5.90
CA SER A 112 -21.05 20.06 6.80
C SER A 112 -20.74 20.69 8.17
N ALA A 113 -19.49 20.64 8.66
CA ALA A 113 -19.14 21.12 10.00
C ALA A 113 -18.90 22.65 10.07
N SER A 114 -18.55 23.30 8.96
CA SER A 114 -18.36 24.76 8.88
C SER A 114 -19.67 25.55 8.90
N GLY A 115 -20.80 24.91 8.60
CA GLY A 115 -22.12 25.54 8.60
C GLY A 115 -22.60 25.90 10.02
N GLY A 116 -22.36 25.03 10.99
CA GLY A 116 -22.83 25.20 12.38
C GLY A 116 -22.15 26.38 13.10
N SER A 117 -20.83 26.52 12.99
CA SER A 117 -20.13 27.66 13.63
C SER A 117 -20.51 29.00 13.02
N ALA A 118 -20.74 29.07 11.72
CA ALA A 118 -21.20 30.27 11.02
C ALA A 118 -22.65 30.65 11.38
N GLU A 119 -23.51 29.66 11.62
CA GLU A 119 -24.88 29.88 12.12
C GLU A 119 -24.88 30.40 13.55
N VAL A 120 -24.09 29.79 14.44
CA VAL A 120 -23.93 30.26 15.82
C VAL A 120 -23.39 31.69 15.84
N ALA A 121 -22.34 31.99 15.06
CA ALA A 121 -21.77 33.33 14.98
C ALA A 121 -22.81 34.39 14.56
N ARG A 122 -23.66 34.08 13.56
CA ARG A 122 -24.77 34.96 13.13
C ARG A 122 -25.84 35.13 14.20
N ALA A 123 -26.20 34.06 14.89
CA ALA A 123 -27.20 34.13 15.95
C ALA A 123 -26.71 34.97 17.15
N VAL A 124 -25.44 34.80 17.53
CA VAL A 124 -24.75 35.58 18.56
C VAL A 124 -24.65 37.06 18.15
N ASP A 125 -24.38 37.37 16.89
CA ASP A 125 -24.37 38.75 16.39
C ASP A 125 -25.73 39.44 16.57
N GLY A 126 -26.82 38.67 16.45
CA GLY A 126 -28.19 39.11 16.68
C GLY A 126 -28.48 39.62 18.10
N ILE A 127 -27.63 39.34 19.09
CA ILE A 127 -27.74 39.87 20.46
C ILE A 127 -27.68 41.40 20.48
N ARG A 128 -26.98 42.03 19.51
CA ARG A 128 -26.93 43.49 19.36
C ARG A 128 -28.31 44.13 19.20
N GLY A 129 -29.31 43.37 18.72
CA GLY A 129 -30.69 43.84 18.63
C GLY A 129 -31.35 44.16 19.98
N LEU A 130 -30.74 43.77 21.11
CA LEU A 130 -31.23 44.11 22.46
C LEU A 130 -30.79 45.50 22.94
N VAL A 131 -30.00 46.24 22.16
CA VAL A 131 -29.40 47.53 22.60
C VAL A 131 -30.44 48.54 23.10
N ASP A 132 -31.55 48.71 22.38
CA ASP A 132 -32.60 49.67 22.75
C ASP A 132 -33.36 49.22 24.00
N LEU A 133 -33.59 47.92 24.14
CA LEU A 133 -34.23 47.33 25.33
C LEU A 133 -33.34 47.46 26.57
N ARG A 134 -32.04 47.24 26.42
CA ARG A 134 -31.05 47.44 27.50
C ARG A 134 -31.03 48.89 27.96
N ALA A 135 -31.00 49.84 27.02
CA ALA A 135 -31.06 51.27 27.33
C ALA A 135 -32.36 51.65 28.06
N GLY A 136 -33.51 51.15 27.57
CA GLY A 136 -34.80 51.35 28.22
C GLY A 136 -34.88 50.73 29.62
N ALA A 137 -34.32 49.54 29.82
CA ALA A 137 -34.32 48.87 31.13
C ALA A 137 -33.48 49.65 32.15
N LEU A 138 -32.29 50.11 31.76
CA LEU A 138 -31.42 50.96 32.60
C LEU A 138 -32.06 52.31 32.95
N ALA A 139 -32.86 52.86 32.03
CA ALA A 139 -33.63 54.08 32.26
C ALA A 139 -34.93 53.86 33.05
N GLY A 140 -35.35 52.61 33.29
CA GLY A 140 -36.62 52.28 33.91
C GLY A 140 -37.84 52.50 33.00
N THR A 141 -37.64 52.64 31.69
CA THR A 141 -38.68 52.99 30.70
C THR A 141 -38.97 51.87 29.69
N ALA A 142 -38.29 50.72 29.79
CA ALA A 142 -38.55 49.61 28.88
C ALA A 142 -39.98 49.05 29.04
N PRO A 143 -40.65 48.70 27.93
CA PRO A 143 -41.96 48.06 27.98
C PRO A 143 -41.87 46.66 28.63
N VAL A 144 -42.52 46.52 29.80
CA VAL A 144 -42.49 45.30 30.64
C VAL A 144 -42.95 44.06 29.87
N ASP A 145 -43.96 44.22 29.02
CA ASP A 145 -44.54 43.16 28.19
C ASP A 145 -43.61 42.66 27.08
N ARG A 146 -42.63 43.47 26.65
CA ARG A 146 -41.68 43.09 25.59
C ARG A 146 -40.36 42.56 26.10
N LEU A 147 -40.01 42.83 27.36
CA LEU A 147 -38.70 42.51 27.89
C LEU A 147 -38.42 41.00 27.86
N VAL A 148 -39.27 40.19 28.50
CA VAL A 148 -39.08 38.73 28.55
C VAL A 148 -39.16 38.07 27.17
N PRO A 149 -40.15 38.39 26.30
CA PRO A 149 -40.22 37.82 24.95
C PRO A 149 -39.04 38.18 24.04
N ALA A 150 -38.52 39.41 24.08
CA ALA A 150 -37.44 39.83 23.20
C ALA A 150 -36.11 39.13 23.52
N TYR A 151 -35.75 39.05 24.80
CA TYR A 151 -34.62 38.23 25.25
C TYR A 151 -34.85 36.76 24.91
N GLY A 152 -36.05 36.22 25.16
CA GLY A 152 -36.36 34.83 24.84
C GLY A 152 -36.22 34.49 23.35
N ALA A 153 -36.61 35.40 22.45
CA ALA A 153 -36.45 35.21 21.02
C ALA A 153 -34.98 35.19 20.58
N VAL A 154 -34.13 36.01 21.21
CA VAL A 154 -32.68 36.01 20.95
C VAL A 154 -32.04 34.74 21.50
N ILE A 155 -32.33 34.37 22.75
CA ILE A 155 -31.78 33.16 23.39
C ILE A 155 -32.19 31.90 22.61
N THR A 156 -33.47 31.77 22.26
CA THR A 156 -33.96 30.63 21.47
C THR A 156 -33.27 30.54 20.12
N ARG A 157 -33.05 31.67 19.43
CA ARG A 157 -32.32 31.68 18.15
C ARG A 157 -30.86 31.22 18.31
N VAL A 158 -30.21 31.59 19.42
CA VAL A 158 -28.85 31.16 19.74
C VAL A 158 -28.81 29.66 20.03
N ILE A 159 -29.77 29.11 20.77
CA ILE A 159 -29.90 27.66 21.01
C ILE A 159 -30.18 26.92 19.69
N ASP A 160 -31.12 27.40 18.88
CA ASP A 160 -31.49 26.78 17.60
C ASP A 160 -30.32 26.74 16.60
N ALA A 161 -29.43 27.73 16.65
CA ALA A 161 -28.24 27.78 15.82
C ALA A 161 -27.22 26.66 16.12
N LEU A 162 -27.29 26.02 17.29
CA LEU A 162 -26.44 24.87 17.62
C LEU A 162 -26.80 23.62 16.81
N ARG A 163 -28.07 23.47 16.41
CA ARG A 163 -28.60 22.33 15.63
C ARG A 163 -28.18 20.96 16.15
N LEU A 164 -28.09 20.82 17.48
CA LEU A 164 -27.55 19.63 18.15
C LEU A 164 -28.25 18.33 17.74
N GLU A 165 -29.55 18.38 17.50
CA GLU A 165 -30.33 17.20 17.12
C GLU A 165 -30.09 16.74 15.67
N GLN A 166 -29.71 17.65 14.78
CA GLN A 166 -29.51 17.34 13.35
C GLN A 166 -28.15 16.68 13.09
N VAL A 167 -27.21 16.82 14.03
CA VAL A 167 -25.83 16.36 13.88
C VAL A 167 -25.55 15.03 14.57
N VAL A 168 -26.54 14.40 15.20
CA VAL A 168 -26.35 13.17 15.99
C VAL A 168 -27.30 12.04 15.65
N ASP A 169 -26.85 10.80 15.89
CA ASP A 169 -27.68 9.60 15.82
C ASP A 169 -28.23 9.25 17.21
N VAL A 170 -29.54 9.41 17.40
CA VAL A 170 -30.26 9.11 18.65
C VAL A 170 -30.26 7.62 19.05
N ARG A 171 -29.81 6.73 18.16
CA ARG A 171 -29.59 5.30 18.48
C ARG A 171 -28.32 5.09 19.30
N THR A 172 -27.43 6.07 19.33
CA THR A 172 -26.17 6.03 20.07
C THR A 172 -26.31 6.70 21.43
N THR A 173 -25.57 6.22 22.43
CA THR A 173 -25.59 6.78 23.80
C THR A 173 -25.17 8.25 23.83
N GLU A 174 -24.16 8.61 23.05
CA GLU A 174 -23.65 9.96 22.85
C GLU A 174 -24.69 10.85 22.16
N GLY A 175 -25.34 10.36 21.10
CA GLY A 175 -26.37 11.14 20.41
C GLY A 175 -27.59 11.41 21.29
N ARG A 176 -28.01 10.43 22.10
CA ARG A 176 -29.05 10.65 23.11
C ARG A 176 -28.65 11.74 24.11
N GLN A 177 -27.43 11.70 24.64
CA GLN A 177 -26.99 12.73 25.59
C GLN A 177 -26.83 14.11 24.95
N VAL A 178 -26.51 14.21 23.66
CA VAL A 178 -26.51 15.50 22.93
C VAL A 178 -27.94 16.06 22.79
N VAL A 179 -28.93 15.21 22.53
CA VAL A 179 -30.35 15.61 22.58
C VAL A 179 -30.74 16.02 24.00
N ALA A 180 -30.22 15.34 25.03
CA ALA A 180 -30.43 15.75 26.41
C ALA A 180 -29.81 17.13 26.70
N LEU A 181 -28.66 17.46 26.11
CA LEU A 181 -28.06 18.80 26.22
C LEU A 181 -28.94 19.88 25.58
N ASP A 182 -29.46 19.65 24.36
CA ASP A 182 -30.40 20.58 23.72
C ASP A 182 -31.67 20.78 24.58
N ALA A 183 -32.24 19.68 25.06
CA ALA A 183 -33.41 19.72 25.94
C ALA A 183 -33.11 20.43 27.26
N ALA A 184 -31.91 20.27 27.83
CA ALA A 184 -31.48 20.98 29.04
C ALA A 184 -31.40 22.49 28.80
N LEU A 185 -30.71 22.94 27.74
CA LEU A 185 -30.61 24.36 27.35
C LEU A 185 -32.00 25.01 27.18
N ARG A 186 -32.93 24.30 26.53
CA ARG A 186 -34.31 24.77 26.34
C ARG A 186 -35.12 24.77 27.63
N THR A 187 -34.89 23.80 28.50
CA THR A 187 -35.52 23.73 29.82
C THR A 187 -35.03 24.89 30.68
N ASP A 188 -33.73 25.18 30.70
CA ASP A 188 -33.14 26.32 31.40
C ASP A 188 -33.69 27.65 30.85
N GLU A 189 -33.89 27.77 29.53
CA GLU A 189 -34.56 28.94 28.95
C GLU A 189 -36.02 29.07 29.38
N GLY A 190 -36.79 27.98 29.40
CA GLY A 190 -38.16 27.99 29.92
C GLY A 190 -38.21 28.38 31.40
N ILE A 191 -37.27 27.88 32.21
CA ILE A 191 -37.12 28.23 33.62
C ILE A 191 -36.80 29.73 33.79
N SER A 192 -35.86 30.25 32.99
CA SER A 192 -35.46 31.66 33.07
C SER A 192 -36.56 32.62 32.55
N ALA A 193 -37.27 32.27 31.47
CA ALA A 193 -38.40 33.05 30.99
C ALA A 193 -39.54 33.06 32.01
N GLY A 194 -39.85 31.90 32.59
CA GLY A 194 -40.79 31.75 33.70
C GLY A 194 -40.40 32.61 34.91
N SER A 195 -39.11 32.68 35.23
CA SER A 195 -38.59 33.55 36.30
C SER A 195 -38.88 35.03 36.04
N GLY A 196 -38.68 35.49 34.82
CA GLY A 196 -38.99 36.86 34.43
C GLY A 196 -40.48 37.19 34.58
N TYR A 197 -41.36 36.32 34.07
CA TYR A 197 -42.81 36.51 34.19
C TYR A 197 -43.29 36.43 35.63
N LEU A 198 -42.78 35.49 36.42
CA LEU A 198 -43.14 35.34 37.82
C LEU A 198 -42.69 36.56 38.64
N LEU A 199 -41.49 37.09 38.38
CA LEU A 199 -41.01 38.31 39.04
C LEU A 199 -41.89 39.51 38.72
N ILE A 200 -42.31 39.68 37.46
CA ILE A 200 -43.27 40.72 37.05
C ILE A 200 -44.57 40.56 37.86
N ALA A 201 -45.15 39.36 37.91
CA ALA A 201 -46.40 39.11 38.63
C ALA A 201 -46.28 39.32 40.15
N VAL A 202 -45.14 38.95 40.76
CA VAL A 202 -44.86 39.21 42.18
C VAL A 202 -44.72 40.72 42.45
N ALA A 203 -44.09 41.46 41.54
CA ALA A 203 -43.85 42.89 41.68
C ALA A 203 -45.12 43.73 41.48
N THR A 204 -45.97 43.37 40.51
CA THR A 204 -47.24 44.07 40.24
C THR A 204 -48.38 43.63 41.15
N LYS A 205 -48.26 42.44 41.77
CA LYS A 205 -49.35 41.77 42.52
C LYS A 205 -50.62 41.57 41.69
N ASP A 206 -50.49 41.51 40.36
CA ASP A 206 -51.60 41.32 39.43
C ASP A 206 -51.62 39.87 38.93
N PRO A 207 -52.66 39.07 39.24
CA PRO A 207 -52.82 37.73 38.70
C PRO A 207 -52.85 37.67 37.17
N ARG A 208 -53.25 38.75 36.46
CA ARG A 208 -53.24 38.79 34.99
C ARG A 208 -51.83 38.71 34.41
N ALA A 209 -50.81 39.13 35.17
CA ALA A 209 -49.41 39.01 34.78
C ALA A 209 -48.90 37.54 34.79
N LEU A 210 -49.69 36.59 35.31
CA LEU A 210 -49.36 35.16 35.27
C LEU A 210 -49.71 34.48 33.93
N VAL A 211 -50.49 35.12 33.04
CA VAL A 211 -50.88 34.50 31.76
C VAL A 211 -49.67 34.08 30.90
N PRO A 212 -48.63 34.92 30.71
CA PRO A 212 -47.43 34.51 29.98
C PRO A 212 -46.62 33.42 30.73
N TYR A 213 -46.62 33.45 32.07
CA TYR A 213 -45.97 32.43 32.89
C TYR A 213 -46.61 31.04 32.68
N LEU A 214 -47.94 30.96 32.72
CA LEU A 214 -48.68 29.72 32.50
C LEU A 214 -48.50 29.18 31.06
N THR A 215 -48.40 30.09 30.08
CA THR A 215 -48.13 29.70 28.68
C THR A 215 -46.72 29.09 28.55
N ASN A 216 -45.73 29.70 29.19
CA ASN A 216 -44.36 29.20 29.23
C ASN A 216 -44.26 27.84 29.95
N LEU A 217 -45.08 27.60 30.98
CA LEU A 217 -45.08 26.34 31.74
C LEU A 217 -45.34 25.12 30.84
N ALA A 218 -46.28 25.22 29.89
CA ALA A 218 -46.57 24.12 28.97
C ALA A 218 -45.37 23.77 28.08
N VAL A 219 -44.63 24.77 27.61
CA VAL A 219 -43.39 24.58 26.83
C VAL A 219 -42.30 23.94 27.71
N LEU A 220 -42.13 24.45 28.93
CA LEU A 220 -41.17 23.94 29.90
C LEU A 220 -41.43 22.46 30.25
N GLN A 221 -42.69 22.08 30.45
CA GLN A 221 -43.05 20.69 30.75
C GLN A 221 -42.69 19.76 29.58
N ALA A 222 -42.93 20.19 28.33
CA ALA A 222 -42.58 19.42 27.15
C ALA A 222 -41.04 19.26 27.01
N THR A 223 -40.26 20.31 27.24
CA THR A 223 -38.79 20.24 27.15
C THR A 223 -38.19 19.45 28.31
N ALA A 224 -38.74 19.56 29.52
CA ALA A 224 -38.32 18.79 30.68
C ALA A 224 -38.61 17.28 30.52
N ALA A 225 -39.76 16.92 29.96
CA ALA A 225 -40.08 15.52 29.62
C ALA A 225 -39.13 14.97 28.54
N ARG A 226 -38.75 15.80 27.57
CA ARG A 226 -37.75 15.45 26.57
C ARG A 226 -36.37 15.24 27.21
N PHE A 227 -35.96 16.13 28.10
CA PHE A 227 -34.70 15.97 28.85
C PHE A 227 -34.66 14.64 29.59
N THR A 228 -35.68 14.31 30.39
CA THR A 228 -35.70 13.05 31.16
C THR A 228 -35.73 11.79 30.30
N THR A 229 -36.25 11.87 29.06
CA THR A 229 -36.26 10.75 28.10
C THR A 229 -34.86 10.40 27.59
N PHE A 230 -34.01 11.41 27.41
CA PHE A 230 -32.70 11.25 26.77
C PHE A 230 -31.53 11.31 27.74
N ALA A 231 -31.70 11.98 28.89
CA ALA A 231 -30.70 12.10 29.94
C ALA A 231 -30.40 10.75 30.60
N THR A 232 -29.17 10.61 31.11
CA THR A 232 -28.79 9.47 31.93
C THR A 232 -29.42 9.57 33.32
N ALA A 233 -29.55 8.44 34.03
CA ALA A 233 -30.06 8.43 35.40
C ALA A 233 -29.28 9.37 36.34
N ALA A 234 -27.96 9.50 36.14
CA ALA A 234 -27.12 10.42 36.92
C ALA A 234 -27.44 11.90 36.63
N GLN A 235 -27.69 12.26 35.36
CA GLN A 235 -28.07 13.60 34.96
C GLN A 235 -29.47 13.96 35.46
N THR A 236 -30.43 13.04 35.35
CA THR A 236 -31.79 13.23 35.91
C THR A 236 -31.76 13.38 37.43
N ALA A 237 -30.97 12.56 38.14
CA ALA A 237 -30.81 12.68 39.58
C ALA A 237 -30.19 14.02 40.01
N LEU A 238 -29.24 14.54 39.22
CA LEU A 238 -28.68 15.87 39.45
C LEU A 238 -29.74 16.96 39.26
N TYR A 239 -30.51 16.90 38.18
CA TYR A 239 -31.62 17.82 37.94
C TYR A 239 -32.66 17.80 39.09
N THR A 240 -33.02 16.61 39.60
CA THR A 240 -33.91 16.50 40.77
C THR A 240 -33.30 17.13 42.03
N LYS A 241 -31.99 17.00 42.27
CA LYS A 241 -31.32 17.66 43.39
C LYS A 241 -31.40 19.18 43.26
N VAL A 242 -31.17 19.71 42.07
CA VAL A 242 -31.31 21.14 41.76
C VAL A 242 -32.73 21.62 42.09
N GLN A 243 -33.76 20.87 41.68
CA GLN A 243 -35.15 21.22 41.97
C GLN A 243 -35.47 21.21 43.47
N ASN A 244 -34.90 20.27 44.22
CA ASN A 244 -35.10 20.17 45.67
C ASN A 244 -34.45 21.33 46.43
N GLU A 245 -33.26 21.77 46.01
CA GLU A 245 -32.59 22.95 46.56
C GLU A 245 -33.43 24.21 46.35
N LEU A 246 -34.12 24.32 45.21
CA LEU A 246 -35.05 25.42 44.93
C LEU A 246 -36.22 25.47 45.93
N ASN A 247 -36.86 24.33 46.16
CA ASN A 247 -37.96 24.20 47.12
C ASN A 247 -37.51 24.56 48.55
N ALA A 248 -36.25 24.29 48.90
CA ALA A 248 -35.70 24.70 50.20
C ALA A 248 -35.61 26.22 50.36
N ARG A 249 -35.38 26.97 49.27
CA ARG A 249 -35.17 28.44 49.28
C ARG A 249 -36.46 29.24 49.14
N LEU A 250 -37.36 28.84 48.25
CA LEU A 250 -38.60 29.58 47.91
C LEU A 250 -39.84 29.11 48.69
N GLY A 251 -39.66 28.10 49.54
CA GLY A 251 -40.67 27.53 50.42
C GLY A 251 -41.07 26.11 49.99
N LYS A 252 -41.43 25.29 50.97
CA LYS A 252 -41.87 23.91 50.76
C LYS A 252 -42.96 23.87 49.67
N ASP A 253 -42.80 22.95 48.72
CA ASP A 253 -43.70 22.73 47.60
C ASP A 253 -43.84 23.94 46.64
N PHE A 254 -42.88 24.87 46.63
CA PHE A 254 -42.88 26.02 45.71
C PHE A 254 -43.05 25.58 44.26
N ALA A 255 -42.25 24.61 43.79
CA ALA A 255 -42.33 24.12 42.42
C ALA A 255 -43.73 23.57 42.09
N VAL A 256 -44.28 22.73 42.96
CA VAL A 256 -45.61 22.13 42.77
C VAL A 256 -46.71 23.20 42.77
N THR A 257 -46.60 24.18 43.67
CA THR A 257 -47.58 25.28 43.75
C THR A 257 -47.49 26.15 42.50
N ALA A 258 -46.28 26.55 42.11
CA ALA A 258 -46.05 27.37 40.93
C ALA A 258 -46.47 26.68 39.63
N ASP A 259 -46.43 25.34 39.57
CA ASP A 259 -46.87 24.56 38.42
C ASP A 259 -48.39 24.38 38.33
N THR A 260 -49.11 24.39 39.48
CA THR A 260 -50.55 24.08 39.53
C THR A 260 -51.42 25.33 39.64
N ASP A 261 -51.11 26.19 40.60
CA ASP A 261 -51.74 27.49 40.79
C ASP A 261 -50.70 28.48 41.33
N PRO A 262 -50.12 29.36 40.49
CA PRO A 262 -49.12 30.33 40.94
C PRO A 262 -49.72 31.53 41.69
N THR A 263 -51.04 31.63 41.86
CA THR A 263 -51.70 32.77 42.55
C THR A 263 -51.29 32.89 44.03
N PRO A 264 -51.23 31.81 44.83
CA PRO A 264 -50.72 31.87 46.21
C PRO A 264 -49.24 32.25 46.28
N VAL A 265 -48.45 31.93 45.24
CA VAL A 265 -47.02 32.27 45.16
C VAL A 265 -46.83 33.78 45.08
N ILE A 266 -47.60 34.46 44.21
CA ILE A 266 -47.52 35.92 44.09
C ILE A 266 -48.03 36.65 45.33
N ALA A 267 -48.99 36.06 46.05
CA ALA A 267 -49.50 36.62 47.31
C ALA A 267 -48.47 36.52 48.44
N ARG A 268 -47.76 35.39 48.53
CA ARG A 268 -46.83 35.07 49.63
C ARG A 268 -45.45 35.74 49.50
N LEU A 269 -44.89 35.79 48.30
CA LEU A 269 -43.49 36.22 48.10
C LEU A 269 -43.36 37.74 48.04
N THR A 270 -42.29 38.28 48.62
CA THR A 270 -41.87 39.66 48.35
C THR A 270 -41.03 39.71 47.08
N PRO A 271 -41.01 40.83 46.34
CA PRO A 271 -40.21 40.94 45.12
C PRO A 271 -38.71 40.71 45.34
N GLN A 272 -38.15 41.12 46.48
CA GLN A 272 -36.73 40.91 46.82
C GLN A 272 -36.41 39.43 47.04
N VAL A 273 -37.27 38.70 47.78
CA VAL A 273 -37.09 37.26 48.02
C VAL A 273 -37.28 36.47 46.72
N ALA A 274 -38.27 36.85 45.91
CA ALA A 274 -38.50 36.25 44.60
C ALA A 274 -37.28 36.45 43.68
N LEU A 275 -36.76 37.68 43.57
CA LEU A 275 -35.57 37.96 42.75
C LEU A 275 -34.36 37.11 43.18
N ALA A 276 -34.05 37.07 44.48
CA ALA A 276 -32.90 36.31 44.98
C ALA A 276 -33.03 34.80 44.74
N GLY A 277 -34.22 34.22 44.96
CA GLY A 277 -34.44 32.80 44.74
C GLY A 277 -34.47 32.41 43.26
N LEU A 278 -35.06 33.26 42.39
CA LEU A 278 -35.09 33.04 40.95
C LEU A 278 -33.71 33.22 40.30
N GLU A 279 -32.91 34.17 40.77
CA GLU A 279 -31.53 34.32 40.31
C GLU A 279 -30.68 33.09 40.66
N SER A 280 -30.86 32.56 41.87
CA SER A 280 -30.24 31.30 42.27
C SER A 280 -30.64 30.14 41.36
N MET A 281 -31.84 30.13 40.79
CA MET A 281 -32.30 29.07 39.90
C MET A 281 -31.52 29.05 38.58
N ILE A 282 -31.32 30.23 37.98
CA ILE A 282 -30.54 30.39 36.74
C ILE A 282 -29.11 29.89 36.94
N GLY A 283 -28.49 30.21 38.09
CA GLY A 283 -27.11 29.79 38.38
C GLY A 283 -26.93 28.27 38.56
N VAL A 284 -27.96 27.54 38.97
CA VAL A 284 -27.85 26.10 39.26
C VAL A 284 -28.07 25.22 38.02
N GLY A 285 -28.84 25.68 37.02
CA GLY A 285 -28.98 24.99 35.72
C GLY A 285 -27.65 24.69 35.03
N ARG A 286 -26.69 25.60 35.20
CA ARG A 286 -25.27 25.48 34.76
C ARG A 286 -24.62 24.17 35.17
N VAL A 287 -24.92 23.67 36.36
CA VAL A 287 -24.31 22.43 36.88
C VAL A 287 -24.77 21.22 36.08
N VAL A 288 -26.04 21.20 35.66
CA VAL A 288 -26.61 20.12 34.85
C VAL A 288 -26.03 20.15 33.44
N GLU A 289 -26.00 21.33 32.80
CA GLU A 289 -25.42 21.51 31.46
C GLU A 289 -23.94 21.13 31.43
N GLN A 290 -23.13 21.62 32.38
CA GLN A 290 -21.70 21.28 32.48
C GLN A 290 -21.47 19.78 32.70
N LYS A 291 -22.32 19.13 33.52
CA LYS A 291 -22.27 17.69 33.73
C LYS A 291 -22.50 16.94 32.43
N ILE A 292 -23.51 17.33 31.64
CA ILE A 292 -23.82 16.70 30.36
C ILE A 292 -22.68 16.93 29.37
N VAL A 293 -22.20 18.17 29.21
CA VAL A 293 -21.07 18.51 28.33
C VAL A 293 -19.84 17.67 28.68
N SER A 294 -19.51 17.54 29.97
CA SER A 294 -18.39 16.73 30.46
C SER A 294 -18.57 15.24 30.16
N ASP A 295 -19.74 14.67 30.48
CA ASP A 295 -20.04 13.25 30.27
C ASP A 295 -19.96 12.87 28.79
N VAL A 296 -20.58 13.69 27.92
CA VAL A 296 -20.58 13.45 26.47
C VAL A 296 -19.17 13.59 25.91
N THR A 297 -18.43 14.62 26.31
CA THR A 297 -17.04 14.81 25.86
C THR A 297 -16.15 13.63 26.27
N ALA A 298 -16.31 13.12 27.49
CA ALA A 298 -15.55 11.96 27.97
C ALA A 298 -15.89 10.67 27.19
N GLU A 299 -17.17 10.43 26.94
CA GLU A 299 -17.65 9.25 26.19
C GLU A 299 -17.16 9.29 24.73
N VAL A 300 -17.33 10.43 24.08
CA VAL A 300 -16.95 10.63 22.68
C VAL A 300 -15.43 10.53 22.50
N ASN A 301 -14.63 11.12 23.40
CA ASN A 301 -13.17 10.99 23.37
C ASN A 301 -12.72 9.53 23.57
N ARG A 302 -13.40 8.78 24.43
CA ARG A 302 -13.12 7.35 24.64
C ARG A 302 -13.40 6.56 23.36
N LYS A 303 -14.53 6.81 22.70
CA LYS A 303 -14.88 6.19 21.41
C LYS A 303 -13.90 6.55 20.30
N GLN A 304 -13.52 7.82 20.19
CA GLN A 304 -12.52 8.27 19.23
C GLN A 304 -11.18 7.55 19.43
N ARG A 305 -10.67 7.52 20.67
CA ARG A 305 -9.41 6.83 20.99
C ARG A 305 -9.48 5.33 20.71
N SER A 306 -10.59 4.68 21.07
CA SER A 306 -10.80 3.26 20.82
C SER A 306 -10.87 2.94 19.31
N ALA A 307 -11.58 3.75 18.54
CA ALA A 307 -11.67 3.61 17.09
C ALA A 307 -10.30 3.79 16.41
N LEU A 308 -9.54 4.82 16.80
CA LEU A 308 -8.18 5.05 16.29
C LEU A 308 -7.22 3.93 16.71
N ALA A 309 -7.24 3.50 17.97
CA ALA A 309 -6.42 2.40 18.44
C ALA A 309 -6.70 1.11 17.66
N THR A 310 -7.99 0.81 17.41
CA THR A 310 -8.40 -0.34 16.58
C THR A 310 -7.93 -0.17 15.13
N ALA A 311 -8.06 1.02 14.55
CA ALA A 311 -7.58 1.30 13.19
C ALA A 311 -6.06 1.09 13.06
N TYR A 312 -5.28 1.61 14.02
CA TYR A 312 -3.83 1.43 14.05
C TYR A 312 -3.42 -0.01 14.30
N LEU A 313 -4.10 -0.74 15.18
CA LEU A 313 -3.83 -2.16 15.41
C LEU A 313 -4.11 -3.01 14.17
N VAL A 314 -5.30 -2.86 13.57
CA VAL A 314 -5.69 -3.61 12.37
C VAL A 314 -4.82 -3.24 11.18
N GLY A 315 -4.59 -1.94 10.95
CA GLY A 315 -3.71 -1.46 9.88
C GLY A 315 -2.26 -1.88 10.08
N GLY A 316 -1.74 -1.78 11.30
CA GLY A 316 -0.39 -2.21 11.66
C GLY A 316 -0.18 -3.71 11.50
N LEU A 317 -1.12 -4.53 11.96
CA LEU A 317 -1.09 -5.98 11.76
C LEU A 317 -1.13 -6.35 10.28
N ALA A 318 -1.98 -5.69 9.49
CA ALA A 318 -2.05 -5.92 8.06
C ALA A 318 -0.73 -5.56 7.36
N VAL A 319 -0.12 -4.42 7.69
CA VAL A 319 1.20 -4.03 7.18
C VAL A 319 2.27 -5.07 7.57
N LEU A 320 2.24 -5.58 8.81
CA LEU A 320 3.18 -6.61 9.27
C LEU A 320 3.02 -7.91 8.47
N VAL A 321 1.78 -8.37 8.25
CA VAL A 321 1.50 -9.55 7.41
C VAL A 321 1.95 -9.33 5.97
N LEU A 322 1.68 -8.16 5.39
CA LEU A 322 2.11 -7.80 4.03
C LEU A 322 3.65 -7.83 3.91
N LEU A 323 4.36 -7.24 4.87
CA LEU A 323 5.82 -7.27 4.94
C LEU A 323 6.34 -8.69 5.08
N GLY A 324 5.72 -9.51 5.95
CA GLY A 324 6.07 -10.92 6.12
C GLY A 324 5.92 -11.73 4.84
N VAL A 325 4.81 -11.54 4.11
CA VAL A 325 4.55 -12.17 2.81
C VAL A 325 5.59 -11.72 1.78
N VAL A 326 5.87 -10.42 1.66
CA VAL A 326 6.89 -9.91 0.72
C VAL A 326 8.27 -10.47 1.05
N LEU A 327 8.66 -10.50 2.33
CA LEU A 327 9.95 -11.04 2.77
C LEU A 327 10.07 -12.52 2.47
N LEU A 328 9.02 -13.31 2.73
CA LEU A 328 8.95 -14.73 2.38
C LEU A 328 9.09 -14.93 0.86
N CYS A 329 8.43 -14.10 0.05
CA CYS A 329 8.53 -14.17 -1.41
C CYS A 329 9.94 -13.91 -1.90
N VAL A 330 10.60 -12.90 -1.34
CA VAL A 330 11.99 -12.58 -1.66
C VAL A 330 12.92 -13.72 -1.22
N ALA A 331 12.67 -14.34 -0.06
CA ALA A 331 13.43 -15.49 0.42
C ALA A 331 13.28 -16.70 -0.53
N VAL A 332 12.05 -17.07 -0.89
CA VAL A 332 11.77 -18.18 -1.83
C VAL A 332 12.34 -17.88 -3.22
N ALA A 333 12.16 -16.66 -3.73
CA ALA A 333 12.72 -16.26 -5.02
C ALA A 333 14.25 -16.33 -5.04
N ARG A 334 14.92 -15.99 -3.93
CA ARG A 334 16.38 -16.14 -3.81
C ARG A 334 16.81 -17.59 -3.67
N ALA A 335 16.08 -18.39 -2.89
CA ALA A 335 16.36 -19.80 -2.67
C ALA A 335 16.22 -20.63 -3.96
N VAL A 336 15.19 -20.36 -4.77
CA VAL A 336 14.91 -21.14 -5.99
C VAL A 336 15.60 -20.56 -7.23
N ALA A 337 15.55 -19.23 -7.46
CA ALA A 337 16.02 -18.67 -8.71
C ALA A 337 17.55 -18.61 -8.83
N ARG A 338 18.28 -18.43 -7.71
CA ARG A 338 19.75 -18.37 -7.75
C ARG A 338 20.35 -19.72 -8.18
N PRO A 339 20.04 -20.86 -7.55
CA PRO A 339 20.59 -22.16 -7.95
C PRO A 339 20.20 -22.54 -9.39
N LEU A 340 18.93 -22.37 -9.77
CA LEU A 340 18.49 -22.65 -11.15
C LEU A 340 19.25 -21.81 -12.18
N SER A 341 19.42 -20.50 -11.94
CA SER A 341 20.19 -19.65 -12.87
C SER A 341 21.67 -20.02 -12.97
N ARG A 342 22.24 -20.61 -11.92
CA ARG A 342 23.62 -21.12 -11.92
C ARG A 342 23.70 -22.42 -12.71
N LEU A 343 22.77 -23.34 -12.47
CA LEU A 343 22.65 -24.60 -13.22
C LEU A 343 22.47 -24.33 -14.72
N THR A 344 21.55 -23.44 -15.11
CA THR A 344 21.34 -23.09 -16.53
C THR A 344 22.60 -22.50 -17.17
N ARG A 345 23.31 -21.61 -16.48
CA ARG A 345 24.56 -21.02 -17.01
C ARG A 345 25.69 -22.04 -17.10
N SER A 346 25.80 -22.96 -16.14
CA SER A 346 26.78 -24.04 -16.21
C SER A 346 26.44 -25.04 -17.32
N ALA A 347 25.16 -25.36 -17.52
CA ALA A 347 24.71 -26.17 -18.64
C ALA A 347 25.02 -25.53 -20.00
N ASP A 348 24.74 -24.23 -20.17
CA ASP A 348 25.04 -23.48 -21.40
C ASP A 348 26.55 -23.44 -21.70
N ARG A 349 27.39 -23.26 -20.67
CA ARG A 349 28.85 -23.31 -20.83
C ARG A 349 29.34 -24.68 -21.29
N VAL A 350 28.80 -25.77 -20.72
CA VAL A 350 29.16 -27.12 -21.16
C VAL A 350 28.68 -27.40 -22.57
N ALA A 351 27.47 -26.96 -22.93
CA ALA A 351 26.96 -27.12 -24.30
C ALA A 351 27.89 -26.42 -25.32
N ARG A 352 28.29 -25.18 -25.06
CA ARG A 352 29.20 -24.43 -25.93
C ARG A 352 30.61 -25.05 -25.98
N ALA A 353 31.13 -25.54 -24.86
CA ALA A 353 32.43 -26.19 -24.82
C ALA A 353 32.42 -27.50 -25.61
N ALA A 354 31.37 -28.31 -25.48
CA ALA A 354 31.18 -29.53 -26.25
C ALA A 354 31.01 -29.24 -27.74
N GLU A 355 30.25 -28.20 -28.11
CA GLU A 355 30.10 -27.78 -29.51
C GLU A 355 31.43 -27.33 -30.12
N THR A 356 32.21 -26.52 -29.39
CA THR A 356 33.53 -26.04 -29.84
C THR A 356 34.51 -27.20 -30.03
N GLU A 357 34.55 -28.16 -29.11
CA GLU A 357 35.42 -29.34 -29.25
C GLU A 357 34.94 -30.30 -30.33
N LEU A 358 33.62 -30.47 -30.52
CA LEU A 358 33.12 -31.28 -31.63
C LEU A 358 33.45 -30.66 -32.99
N VAL A 359 33.39 -29.33 -33.11
CA VAL A 359 33.83 -28.60 -34.31
C VAL A 359 35.35 -28.71 -34.47
N ARG A 360 36.12 -28.53 -33.40
CA ARG A 360 37.59 -28.65 -33.46
C ARG A 360 38.05 -30.06 -33.83
N VAL A 361 37.43 -31.10 -33.28
CA VAL A 361 37.69 -32.50 -33.63
C VAL A 361 37.19 -32.84 -35.06
N ALA A 362 36.25 -32.07 -35.60
CA ALA A 362 35.80 -32.21 -36.98
C ALA A 362 36.71 -31.48 -37.99
N ASP A 363 37.32 -30.35 -37.62
CA ASP A 363 38.07 -29.46 -38.52
C ASP A 363 39.61 -29.56 -38.40
N ASP A 364 40.17 -30.01 -37.27
CA ASP A 364 41.59 -29.82 -36.95
C ASP A 364 42.40 -31.13 -37.04
N GLU A 365 43.30 -31.21 -38.02
CA GLU A 365 44.31 -32.28 -38.20
C GLU A 365 45.49 -32.18 -37.21
N SER A 366 45.48 -31.27 -36.23
CA SER A 366 46.63 -31.00 -35.37
C SER A 366 46.77 -31.93 -34.15
N GLU A 367 48.03 -32.29 -33.85
CA GLU A 367 48.45 -33.27 -32.83
C GLU A 367 48.23 -32.86 -31.34
N ALA A 368 47.56 -31.75 -31.03
CA ALA A 368 47.53 -31.22 -29.67
C ALA A 368 46.10 -30.98 -29.12
N SER A 369 45.38 -32.07 -28.78
CA SER A 369 44.21 -31.96 -27.91
C SER A 369 44.64 -31.85 -26.44
N ALA A 370 44.48 -30.66 -25.85
CA ALA A 370 44.52 -30.50 -24.40
C ALA A 370 43.29 -31.16 -23.75
N PRO A 371 43.40 -31.73 -22.54
CA PRO A 371 42.26 -32.34 -21.86
C PRO A 371 41.18 -31.29 -21.55
N VAL A 372 39.91 -31.67 -21.75
CA VAL A 372 38.75 -30.82 -21.49
C VAL A 372 38.60 -30.62 -19.98
N HIS A 373 39.03 -29.47 -19.47
CA HIS A 373 38.86 -29.11 -18.06
C HIS A 373 37.55 -28.35 -17.87
N LEU A 374 36.51 -29.06 -17.42
CA LEU A 374 35.27 -28.46 -16.97
C LEU A 374 35.35 -28.16 -15.46
N GLU A 375 35.07 -26.92 -15.10
CA GLU A 375 35.05 -26.50 -13.70
C GLU A 375 33.83 -27.11 -12.97
N PRO A 376 34.04 -27.79 -11.82
CA PRO A 376 32.98 -28.53 -11.14
C PRO A 376 31.84 -27.61 -10.66
N VAL A 377 30.61 -28.09 -10.83
CA VAL A 377 29.41 -27.33 -10.46
C VAL A 377 29.17 -27.46 -8.95
N ASN A 378 29.88 -26.64 -8.18
CA ASN A 378 29.84 -26.72 -6.71
C ASN A 378 28.50 -26.17 -6.15
N VAL A 379 27.51 -27.04 -6.00
CA VAL A 379 26.19 -26.72 -5.43
C VAL A 379 26.05 -27.42 -4.08
N ARG A 380 26.20 -26.66 -2.98
CA ARG A 380 26.08 -27.14 -1.59
C ARG A 380 24.64 -27.35 -1.10
N ALA A 381 23.64 -27.30 -1.98
CA ALA A 381 22.24 -27.43 -1.59
C ALA A 381 21.87 -28.91 -1.29
N ARG A 382 21.03 -29.12 -0.28
CA ARG A 382 20.55 -30.45 0.16
C ARG A 382 19.08 -30.70 -0.20
N ASP A 383 18.49 -29.82 -1.00
CA ASP A 383 17.13 -29.90 -1.53
C ASP A 383 17.10 -30.61 -2.88
N GLU A 384 15.92 -30.67 -3.51
CA GLU A 384 15.70 -31.29 -4.82
C GLU A 384 16.55 -30.61 -5.92
N ILE A 385 16.89 -29.33 -5.75
CA ILE A 385 17.79 -28.62 -6.66
C ILE A 385 19.24 -29.11 -6.50
N GLY A 386 19.65 -29.42 -5.27
CA GLY A 386 20.91 -30.10 -4.99
C GLY A 386 20.99 -31.50 -5.60
N ASP A 387 19.90 -32.28 -5.56
CA ASP A 387 19.83 -33.58 -6.23
C ASP A 387 19.93 -33.46 -7.75
N LEU A 388 19.24 -32.49 -8.34
CA LEU A 388 19.34 -32.18 -9.76
C LEU A 388 20.76 -31.78 -10.16
N ALA A 389 21.43 -30.96 -9.35
CA ALA A 389 22.82 -30.56 -9.59
C ALA A 389 23.76 -31.78 -9.60
N ARG A 390 23.62 -32.69 -8.62
CA ARG A 390 24.39 -33.94 -8.57
C ARG A 390 24.10 -34.85 -9.76
N ALA A 391 22.83 -34.96 -10.18
CA ALA A 391 22.47 -35.73 -11.36
C ALA A 391 23.09 -35.14 -12.64
N PHE A 392 23.09 -33.81 -12.77
CA PHE A 392 23.69 -33.11 -13.90
C PHE A 392 25.21 -33.27 -13.95
N GLU A 393 25.88 -33.21 -12.80
CA GLU A 393 27.33 -33.43 -12.68
C GLU A 393 27.71 -34.87 -13.08
N ARG A 394 26.89 -35.87 -12.72
CA ARG A 394 27.09 -37.26 -13.19
C ARG A 394 26.96 -37.39 -14.71
N VAL A 395 25.99 -36.70 -15.32
CA VAL A 395 25.81 -36.68 -16.77
C VAL A 395 27.01 -35.98 -17.44
N GLN A 396 27.43 -34.83 -16.94
CA GLN A 396 28.61 -34.10 -17.43
C GLN A 396 29.90 -34.95 -17.35
N GLY A 397 30.14 -35.61 -16.21
CA GLY A 397 31.29 -36.48 -16.05
C GLY A 397 31.25 -37.68 -17.00
N THR A 398 30.06 -38.20 -17.32
CA THR A 398 29.90 -39.29 -18.29
C THR A 398 30.10 -38.81 -19.73
N ALA A 399 29.55 -37.65 -20.09
CA ALA A 399 29.75 -37.03 -21.40
C ALA A 399 31.23 -36.73 -21.68
N THR A 400 31.93 -36.14 -20.71
CA THR A 400 33.38 -35.83 -20.83
C THR A 400 34.19 -37.10 -21.07
N ARG A 401 33.93 -38.17 -20.30
CA ARG A 401 34.59 -39.47 -20.48
C ARG A 401 34.28 -40.11 -21.84
N LEU A 402 33.06 -39.95 -22.36
CA LEU A 402 32.69 -40.46 -23.69
C LEU A 402 33.43 -39.71 -24.79
N VAL A 403 33.53 -38.38 -24.69
CA VAL A 403 34.31 -37.55 -25.62
C VAL A 403 35.79 -37.94 -25.57
N GLU A 404 36.40 -38.06 -24.38
CA GLU A 404 37.78 -38.53 -24.21
C GLU A 404 38.01 -39.91 -24.83
N ARG A 405 37.10 -40.87 -24.57
CA ARG A 405 37.17 -42.21 -25.18
C ARG A 405 37.06 -42.18 -26.69
N GLN A 406 36.20 -41.32 -27.22
CA GLN A 406 36.00 -41.19 -28.66
C GLN A 406 37.24 -40.60 -29.34
N VAL A 407 37.86 -39.58 -28.74
CA VAL A 407 39.12 -38.98 -29.21
C VAL A 407 40.24 -40.02 -29.19
N LEU A 408 40.41 -40.77 -28.10
CA LEU A 408 41.41 -41.84 -28.01
C LEU A 408 41.16 -42.96 -29.02
N SER A 409 39.90 -43.37 -29.21
CA SER A 409 39.53 -44.40 -30.19
C SER A 409 39.89 -43.98 -31.62
N ARG A 410 39.53 -42.75 -32.02
CA ARG A 410 39.91 -42.21 -33.33
C ARG A 410 41.43 -42.11 -33.48
N ARG A 411 42.15 -41.67 -32.45
CA ARG A 411 43.62 -41.62 -32.46
C ARG A 411 44.24 -43.00 -32.67
N ASN A 412 43.74 -44.02 -31.98
CA ASN A 412 44.22 -45.40 -32.15
C ASN A 412 43.95 -45.92 -33.56
N VAL A 413 42.77 -45.65 -34.13
CA VAL A 413 42.44 -46.02 -35.52
C VAL A 413 43.34 -45.30 -36.52
N ALA A 414 43.56 -43.99 -36.34
CA ALA A 414 44.49 -43.22 -37.17
C ALA A 414 45.90 -43.81 -37.10
N GLN A 415 46.46 -44.04 -35.91
CA GLN A 415 47.78 -44.65 -35.75
C GLN A 415 47.89 -46.04 -36.40
N MET A 416 46.84 -46.86 -36.32
CA MET A 416 46.80 -48.15 -37.02
C MET A 416 46.85 -47.99 -38.54
N PHE A 417 46.08 -47.07 -39.12
CA PHE A 417 46.15 -46.79 -40.56
C PHE A 417 47.54 -46.29 -40.99
N GLY A 418 48.19 -45.45 -40.18
CA GLY A 418 49.54 -44.98 -40.44
C GLY A 418 50.59 -46.09 -40.40
N HIS A 419 50.51 -47.00 -39.42
CA HIS A 419 51.40 -48.16 -39.34
C HIS A 419 51.18 -49.15 -40.50
N VAL A 420 49.93 -49.45 -40.83
CA VAL A 420 49.59 -50.33 -41.95
C VAL A 420 50.06 -49.71 -43.26
N GLY A 421 49.75 -48.42 -43.50
CA GLY A 421 50.19 -47.68 -44.68
C GLY A 421 51.71 -47.73 -44.87
N ARG A 422 52.50 -47.36 -43.86
CA ARG A 422 53.98 -47.40 -43.94
C ARG A 422 54.53 -48.81 -44.13
N ARG A 423 53.96 -49.81 -43.46
CA ARG A 423 54.42 -51.20 -43.60
C ARG A 423 54.14 -51.72 -45.01
N THR A 424 52.95 -51.44 -45.52
CA THR A 424 52.56 -51.81 -46.88
C THR A 424 53.42 -51.07 -47.92
N GLN A 425 53.66 -49.76 -47.76
CA GLN A 425 54.59 -49.01 -48.62
C GLN A 425 56.00 -49.62 -48.65
N ASN A 426 56.56 -50.00 -47.49
CA ASN A 426 57.88 -50.61 -47.39
C ASN A 426 57.95 -52.02 -48.01
N LEU A 427 56.86 -52.78 -47.98
CA LEU A 427 56.77 -54.09 -48.62
C LEU A 427 56.65 -53.94 -50.13
N VAL A 428 55.75 -53.07 -50.59
CA VAL A 428 55.55 -52.78 -52.02
C VAL A 428 56.79 -52.16 -52.65
N GLY A 429 57.47 -51.23 -51.97
CA GLY A 429 58.71 -50.66 -52.49
C GLY A 429 59.78 -51.72 -52.73
N ARG A 430 59.86 -52.75 -51.87
CA ARG A 430 60.74 -53.90 -52.08
C ARG A 430 60.27 -54.82 -53.21
N GLN A 431 58.95 -54.95 -53.39
CA GLN A 431 58.34 -55.71 -54.48
C GLN A 431 58.60 -55.05 -55.84
N ILE A 432 58.37 -53.74 -55.98
CA ILE A 432 58.69 -52.96 -57.19
C ILE A 432 60.17 -53.12 -57.55
N ALA A 433 61.08 -52.95 -56.58
CA ALA A 433 62.51 -53.12 -56.82
C ALA A 433 62.93 -54.54 -57.25
N LEU A 434 62.10 -55.57 -57.01
CA LEU A 434 62.30 -56.92 -57.51
C LEU A 434 61.71 -57.08 -58.93
N ILE A 435 60.53 -56.50 -59.18
CA ILE A 435 59.89 -56.45 -60.50
C ILE A 435 60.81 -55.72 -61.49
N ASP A 436 61.37 -54.56 -61.12
CA ASP A 436 62.32 -53.78 -61.93
C ASP A 436 63.56 -54.60 -62.35
N ARG A 437 63.99 -55.56 -61.52
CA ARG A 437 65.11 -56.44 -61.85
C ARG A 437 64.69 -57.53 -62.82
N LEU A 438 63.53 -58.15 -62.58
CA LEU A 438 62.97 -59.16 -63.48
C LEU A 438 62.69 -58.58 -64.87
N GLU A 439 62.20 -57.34 -64.94
CA GLU A 439 61.95 -56.61 -66.19
C GLU A 439 63.23 -56.38 -66.98
N ARG A 440 64.31 -55.94 -66.29
CA ARG A 440 65.62 -55.70 -66.93
C ARG A 440 66.27 -56.97 -67.47
N ASP A 441 65.98 -58.12 -66.88
CA ASP A 441 66.58 -59.41 -67.25
C ASP A 441 65.69 -60.24 -68.20
N GLU A 442 64.50 -59.75 -68.59
CA GLU A 442 63.55 -60.47 -69.47
C GLU A 442 63.64 -59.97 -70.92
N SER A 443 63.70 -60.91 -71.87
CA SER A 443 63.85 -60.63 -73.31
C SER A 443 62.64 -61.09 -74.15
N ASP A 444 61.71 -61.84 -73.55
CA ASP A 444 60.46 -62.30 -74.17
C ASP A 444 59.39 -61.18 -74.09
N PRO A 445 58.94 -60.62 -75.23
CA PRO A 445 58.00 -59.49 -75.25
C PRO A 445 56.64 -59.83 -74.61
N ASP A 446 56.17 -61.08 -74.73
CA ASP A 446 54.88 -61.49 -74.13
C ASP A 446 54.98 -61.55 -72.60
N ARG A 447 56.14 -61.96 -72.05
CA ARG A 447 56.40 -61.99 -70.59
C ARG A 447 56.67 -60.60 -70.01
N LEU A 448 57.34 -59.75 -70.78
CA LEU A 448 57.58 -58.36 -70.41
C LEU A 448 56.26 -57.60 -70.25
N GLU A 449 55.26 -57.85 -71.10
CA GLU A 449 53.91 -57.29 -70.96
C GLU A 449 53.26 -57.67 -69.61
N TYR A 450 53.39 -58.94 -69.19
CA TYR A 450 52.91 -59.39 -67.88
C TYR A 450 53.66 -58.73 -66.71
N LEU A 451 54.97 -58.46 -66.84
CA LEU A 451 55.76 -57.74 -65.84
C LEU A 451 55.36 -56.27 -65.73
N TYR A 452 55.09 -55.59 -66.85
CA TYR A 452 54.57 -54.21 -66.83
C TYR A 452 53.21 -54.12 -66.14
N ARG A 453 52.29 -55.05 -66.40
CA ARG A 453 50.99 -55.11 -65.68
C ARG A 453 51.18 -55.31 -64.18
N LEU A 454 52.18 -56.11 -63.77
CA LEU A 454 52.51 -56.34 -62.36
C LEU A 454 53.10 -55.11 -61.66
N ASP A 455 53.91 -54.32 -62.38
CA ASP A 455 54.42 -53.03 -61.89
C ASP A 455 53.29 -52.03 -61.66
N HIS A 456 52.36 -51.88 -62.61
CA HIS A 456 51.20 -50.98 -62.47
C HIS A 456 50.34 -51.32 -61.24
N VAL A 457 50.07 -52.61 -61.00
CA VAL A 457 49.34 -53.05 -59.80
C VAL A 457 50.12 -52.72 -58.53
N SER A 458 51.45 -52.81 -58.58
CA SER A 458 52.34 -52.49 -57.46
C SER A 458 52.41 -50.98 -57.19
N SER A 459 52.50 -50.11 -58.21
CA SER A 459 52.41 -48.66 -58.05
C SER A 459 51.09 -48.23 -57.40
N ARG A 460 49.96 -48.78 -57.86
CA ARG A 460 48.64 -48.52 -57.26
C ARG A 460 48.55 -48.95 -55.79
N LEU A 461 49.17 -50.09 -55.44
CA LEU A 461 49.19 -50.56 -54.05
C LEU A 461 50.07 -49.68 -53.17
N ARG A 462 51.17 -49.13 -53.72
CA ARG A 462 52.01 -48.11 -53.07
C ARG A 462 51.24 -46.81 -52.82
N ARG A 463 50.46 -46.34 -53.80
CA ARG A 463 49.60 -45.14 -53.64
C ARG A 463 48.48 -45.37 -52.65
N ASN A 464 47.75 -46.48 -52.71
CA ASN A 464 46.73 -46.82 -51.70
C ASN A 464 47.30 -46.88 -50.28
N ALA A 465 48.50 -47.46 -50.13
CA ALA A 465 49.22 -47.45 -48.87
C ALA A 465 49.63 -46.03 -48.43
N GLY A 466 49.93 -45.13 -49.38
CA GLY A 466 50.11 -43.69 -49.14
C GLY A 466 48.83 -42.98 -48.70
N SER A 467 47.70 -43.26 -49.33
CA SER A 467 46.39 -42.73 -48.92
C SER A 467 46.06 -43.12 -47.47
N LEU A 468 46.41 -44.34 -47.02
CA LEU A 468 46.25 -44.74 -45.62
C LEU A 468 47.14 -43.96 -44.64
N VAL A 469 48.34 -43.55 -45.07
CA VAL A 469 49.23 -42.69 -44.27
C VAL A 469 48.65 -41.27 -44.16
N VAL A 470 48.18 -40.71 -45.27
CA VAL A 470 47.54 -39.38 -45.28
C VAL A 470 46.26 -39.37 -44.42
N LEU A 471 45.40 -40.40 -44.56
CA LEU A 471 44.20 -40.56 -43.74
C LEU A 471 44.48 -40.74 -42.25
N SER A 472 45.71 -41.11 -41.87
CA SER A 472 46.12 -41.17 -40.46
C SER A 472 46.53 -39.82 -39.87
N GLY A 473 46.52 -38.75 -40.67
CA GLY A 473 47.03 -37.43 -40.30
C GLY A 473 48.56 -37.34 -40.33
N ALA A 474 49.26 -38.39 -40.77
CA ALA A 474 50.70 -38.35 -40.99
C ALA A 474 50.99 -37.73 -42.36
N THR A 475 51.80 -36.68 -42.39
CA THR A 475 52.32 -36.09 -43.63
C THR A 475 53.13 -37.17 -44.37
N GLY A 476 52.77 -37.43 -45.64
CA GLY A 476 53.44 -38.42 -46.47
C GLY A 476 54.93 -38.08 -46.60
N ALA A 477 55.80 -39.08 -46.42
CA ALA A 477 57.25 -38.88 -46.29
C ALA A 477 57.99 -38.44 -47.58
N ASN A 478 57.27 -38.10 -48.65
CA ASN A 478 57.85 -37.74 -49.93
C ASN A 478 57.38 -36.35 -50.35
N GLU A 479 57.83 -35.32 -49.64
CA GLU A 479 57.97 -34.01 -50.28
C GLU A 479 59.03 -34.18 -51.36
N GLN A 480 58.67 -33.90 -52.61
CA GLN A 480 59.65 -33.86 -53.70
C GLN A 480 60.50 -32.60 -53.46
N HIS A 481 61.82 -32.75 -53.32
CA HIS A 481 62.70 -31.63 -52.96
C HIS A 481 63.43 -31.02 -54.17
N GLU A 482 63.33 -31.63 -55.34
CA GLU A 482 64.03 -31.22 -56.56
C GLU A 482 63.05 -30.84 -57.69
N PRO A 483 63.35 -29.79 -58.48
CA PRO A 483 62.53 -29.42 -59.64
C PRO A 483 62.49 -30.55 -60.67
N MET A 484 61.32 -30.81 -61.26
CA MET A 484 61.12 -31.90 -62.23
C MET A 484 60.61 -31.35 -63.56
N ALA A 485 61.13 -31.84 -64.68
CA ALA A 485 60.62 -31.45 -65.99
C ALA A 485 59.15 -31.87 -66.14
N LEU A 486 58.31 -31.02 -66.75
CA LEU A 486 56.90 -31.32 -66.96
C LEU A 486 56.72 -32.62 -67.76
N ALA A 487 57.60 -32.88 -68.74
CA ALA A 487 57.60 -34.12 -69.50
C ALA A 487 57.80 -35.36 -68.61
N ASP A 488 58.66 -35.28 -67.58
CA ASP A 488 58.87 -36.39 -66.64
C ASP A 488 57.67 -36.59 -65.70
N VAL A 489 57.05 -35.49 -65.25
CA VAL A 489 55.82 -35.56 -64.43
C VAL A 489 54.68 -36.17 -65.22
N VAL A 490 54.49 -35.75 -66.48
CA VAL A 490 53.47 -36.32 -67.35
C VAL A 490 53.77 -37.79 -67.69
N ARG A 491 55.05 -38.18 -67.82
CA ARG A 491 55.45 -39.59 -67.98
C ARG A 491 55.13 -40.41 -66.73
N LEU A 492 55.36 -39.87 -65.53
CA LEU A 492 54.97 -40.47 -64.25
C LEU A 492 53.43 -40.58 -64.11
N ALA A 493 52.69 -39.59 -64.62
CA ALA A 493 51.23 -39.60 -64.64
C ALA A 493 50.69 -40.65 -65.62
N LEU A 494 51.27 -40.76 -66.81
CA LEU A 494 50.97 -41.80 -67.80
C LEU A 494 51.22 -43.21 -67.25
N ALA A 495 52.31 -43.40 -66.50
CA ALA A 495 52.62 -44.66 -65.83
C ALA A 495 51.59 -45.07 -64.77
N GLU A 496 50.66 -44.19 -64.40
CA GLU A 496 49.56 -44.53 -63.50
C GLU A 496 48.26 -44.92 -64.23
N ILE A 497 48.21 -44.80 -65.56
CA ILE A 497 47.02 -45.11 -66.37
C ILE A 497 47.11 -46.56 -66.85
N GLU A 498 46.16 -47.39 -66.43
CA GLU A 498 46.11 -48.83 -66.71
C GLU A 498 46.13 -49.19 -68.20
N ASP A 499 45.67 -48.28 -69.06
CA ASP A 499 45.57 -48.44 -70.52
C ASP A 499 46.30 -47.29 -71.23
N PHE A 500 47.54 -46.98 -70.79
CA PHE A 500 48.30 -45.80 -71.23
C PHE A 500 48.51 -45.74 -72.75
N VAL A 501 48.49 -46.89 -73.44
CA VAL A 501 48.64 -47.00 -74.90
C VAL A 501 47.52 -46.26 -75.65
N ARG A 502 46.41 -45.94 -74.98
CA ARG A 502 45.27 -45.19 -75.55
C ARG A 502 45.35 -43.70 -75.30
N VAL A 503 46.39 -43.22 -74.62
CA VAL A 503 46.55 -41.83 -74.24
C VAL A 503 47.61 -41.21 -75.14
N ASP A 504 47.19 -40.29 -76.00
CA ASP A 504 48.08 -39.50 -76.83
C ASP A 504 48.45 -38.22 -76.07
N VAL A 505 49.75 -37.95 -75.93
CA VAL A 505 50.25 -36.89 -75.05
C VAL A 505 51.29 -36.06 -75.76
N GLU A 506 50.96 -34.78 -75.94
CA GLU A 506 51.88 -33.74 -76.39
C GLU A 506 52.28 -32.86 -75.20
N VAL A 507 53.55 -32.88 -74.82
CA VAL A 507 54.09 -32.02 -73.76
C VAL A 507 55.03 -30.98 -74.38
N PRO A 508 54.85 -29.68 -74.11
CA PRO A 508 55.78 -28.65 -74.57
C PRO A 508 57.16 -28.79 -73.91
N ASP A 509 58.21 -28.62 -74.71
CA ASP A 509 59.60 -28.69 -74.22
C ASP A 509 59.97 -27.47 -73.35
N GLY A 510 60.89 -27.69 -72.39
CA GLY A 510 61.53 -26.62 -71.62
C GLY A 510 60.80 -26.14 -70.35
N ILE A 511 59.70 -26.80 -69.95
CA ILE A 511 58.96 -26.45 -68.73
C ILE A 511 59.44 -27.30 -67.55
N THR A 512 59.79 -26.65 -66.43
CA THR A 512 60.19 -27.31 -65.18
C THR A 512 59.27 -26.88 -64.05
N LEU A 513 58.77 -27.85 -63.29
CA LEU A 513 57.90 -27.65 -62.15
C LEU A 513 58.72 -27.47 -60.88
N VAL A 514 58.31 -26.51 -60.06
CA VAL A 514 58.89 -26.32 -58.72
C VAL A 514 58.47 -27.48 -57.81
N PRO A 515 59.36 -27.96 -56.90
CA PRO A 515 59.18 -29.21 -56.19
C PRO A 515 57.85 -29.34 -55.42
N ASN A 516 57.36 -28.23 -54.88
CA ASN A 516 56.13 -28.17 -54.08
C ASN A 516 54.84 -28.31 -54.88
N VAL A 517 54.87 -28.21 -56.21
CA VAL A 517 53.68 -28.32 -57.08
C VAL A 517 53.66 -29.66 -57.82
N VAL A 518 54.76 -30.42 -57.78
CA VAL A 518 54.89 -31.71 -58.50
C VAL A 518 53.86 -32.75 -58.04
N ASN A 519 53.52 -32.77 -56.75
CA ASN A 519 52.55 -33.73 -56.21
C ASN A 519 51.08 -33.31 -56.43
N ASP A 520 50.82 -32.05 -56.77
CA ASP A 520 49.48 -31.49 -56.97
C ASP A 520 49.01 -31.54 -58.44
N ILE A 521 49.94 -31.84 -59.37
CA ILE A 521 49.72 -31.99 -60.82
C ILE A 521 49.75 -33.46 -61.18
#